data_AF-A0A7V5YZP6-F1
#
_entry.id   AF-A0A7V5YZP6-F1
#
_cell.length_a   1.000
_cell.length_b   1.000
_cell.length_c   1.000
_cell.angle_alpha   90.00
_cell.angle_beta   90.00
_cell.angle_gamma   90.00
#
_symmetry.space_group_name_H-M   'P 1'
#
loop_
_entity.id
_entity.type
_entity.pdbx_description
1 polymer ?
#
loop_
_entity_poly.entity_id
_entity_poly.type
_entity_poly.pdbx_seq_one_letter_code
_entity_poly.pdbx_strand_id
1 'polypeptide(L)'
;SSGHNSEYNWWFRKRPDLIEKYCTHGTGWNPGIYAYILKEYQATEDTWRYAVREWLAKDEIDLRRGHEYAAAIINALKGGEPFQFNGNVPNTGLITNLPQGACVEVPVWASRKGLEPVHVGALPPQCAALTGINAQVEEMAVEGALTGNPRLIFQAIANDPLTAAVLSLAEIRQMVNEMFRQNQPYLPQFKHFEA
;
A
#
# COMPACT_ATOMS: atom_id res chain seq x y z
N SER A 1 -12.10 5.59 7.75
CA SER A 1 -12.95 5.07 6.66
C SER A 1 -12.78 3.56 6.60
N SER A 2 -13.86 2.78 6.76
CA SER A 2 -13.81 1.31 6.57
C SER A 2 -13.57 0.95 5.10
N GLY A 3 -14.00 1.78 4.14
CA GLY A 3 -13.84 1.55 2.71
C GLY A 3 -12.39 1.37 2.27
N HIS A 4 -11.50 2.30 2.62
CA HIS A 4 -10.09 2.23 2.22
C HIS A 4 -9.32 1.07 2.87
N ASN A 5 -9.50 0.85 4.18
CA ASN A 5 -8.78 -0.20 4.89
C ASN A 5 -9.44 -1.59 4.77
N SER A 6 -10.61 -1.70 4.12
CA SER A 6 -11.39 -2.94 4.06
C SER A 6 -10.72 -4.07 3.28
N GLU A 7 -9.73 -3.76 2.45
CA GLU A 7 -8.97 -4.74 1.64
C GLU A 7 -7.89 -5.44 2.48
N TYR A 8 -7.37 -4.79 3.53
CA TYR A 8 -6.33 -5.36 4.40
C TYR A 8 -6.89 -6.23 5.54
N ASN A 9 -8.21 -6.48 5.54
CA ASN A 9 -8.91 -7.15 6.63
C ASN A 9 -9.98 -8.11 6.10
N TRP A 10 -10.10 -9.29 6.72
CA TRP A 10 -11.00 -10.37 6.27
C TRP A 10 -12.50 -10.14 6.55
N TRP A 11 -12.88 -9.07 7.26
CA TRP A 11 -14.26 -8.90 7.74
C TRP A 11 -15.23 -8.23 6.78
N PHE A 12 -14.76 -7.37 5.88
CA PHE A 12 -15.64 -6.39 5.23
C PHE A 12 -16.05 -6.78 3.81
N ARG A 13 -15.16 -7.42 3.05
CA ARG A 13 -15.35 -7.65 1.61
C ARG A 13 -15.71 -9.08 1.22
N LYS A 14 -16.13 -9.90 2.20
CA LYS A 14 -16.45 -11.31 1.99
C LYS A 14 -17.83 -11.57 1.37
N ARG A 15 -18.81 -10.72 1.62
CA ARG A 15 -20.20 -10.93 1.19
C ARG A 15 -20.84 -9.63 0.68
N PRO A 16 -21.79 -9.70 -0.26
CA PRO A 16 -22.46 -8.50 -0.78
C PRO A 16 -23.11 -7.63 0.31
N ASP A 17 -23.72 -8.22 1.33
CA ASP A 17 -24.35 -7.48 2.43
C ASP A 17 -23.34 -6.70 3.29
N LEU A 18 -22.12 -7.23 3.46
CA LEU A 18 -21.06 -6.59 4.22
C LEU A 18 -20.42 -5.45 3.43
N ILE A 19 -20.21 -5.66 2.12
CA ILE A 19 -19.74 -4.62 1.20
C ILE A 19 -20.73 -3.46 1.20
N GLU A 20 -22.02 -3.75 1.06
CA GLU A 20 -23.06 -2.70 1.05
C GLU A 20 -23.07 -1.90 2.34
N LYS A 21 -22.97 -2.59 3.48
CA LYS A 21 -23.00 -1.95 4.79
C LYS A 21 -21.75 -1.11 5.10
N TYR A 22 -20.57 -1.55 4.68
CA TYR A 22 -19.29 -0.99 5.17
C TYR A 22 -18.42 -0.32 4.11
N CYS A 23 -18.67 -0.53 2.81
CA CYS A 23 -17.78 -0.12 1.71
C CYS A 23 -18.44 0.70 0.59
N THR A 24 -19.78 0.78 0.49
CA THR A 24 -20.41 1.51 -0.63
C THR A 24 -20.61 3.00 -0.34
N HIS A 25 -20.91 3.35 0.91
CA HIS A 25 -21.38 4.69 1.30
C HIS A 25 -20.33 5.53 2.04
N GLY A 26 -19.05 5.14 1.96
CA GLY A 26 -17.97 5.89 2.60
C GLY A 26 -17.77 7.28 1.97
N THR A 27 -17.43 8.27 2.79
CA THR A 27 -17.16 9.66 2.33
C THR A 27 -15.66 10.01 2.25
N GLY A 28 -14.79 9.02 2.44
CA GLY A 28 -13.34 9.22 2.35
C GLY A 28 -12.81 9.15 0.92
N TRP A 29 -11.53 9.51 0.73
CA TRP A 29 -10.86 9.55 -0.58
C TRP A 29 -11.03 8.29 -1.43
N ASN A 30 -11.01 7.11 -0.81
CA ASN A 30 -11.47 5.87 -1.43
C ASN A 30 -12.67 5.33 -0.64
N PRO A 31 -13.89 5.39 -1.20
CA PRO A 31 -15.10 4.93 -0.51
C PRO A 31 -15.14 3.42 -0.31
N GLY A 32 -14.33 2.64 -1.04
CA GLY A 32 -14.38 1.17 -1.07
C GLY A 32 -15.05 0.61 -2.32
N ILE A 33 -15.23 1.44 -3.36
CA ILE A 33 -15.86 1.07 -4.63
C ILE A 33 -14.90 0.21 -5.46
N TYR A 34 -15.47 -0.79 -6.15
CA TYR A 34 -14.72 -1.64 -7.08
C TYR A 34 -13.97 -0.82 -8.14
N ALA A 35 -12.66 -1.08 -8.22
CA ALA A 35 -11.72 -0.48 -9.16
C ALA A 35 -11.70 1.06 -9.12
N TYR A 36 -11.96 1.66 -7.95
CA TYR A 36 -12.07 3.11 -7.78
C TYR A 36 -10.88 3.86 -8.42
N ILE A 37 -9.65 3.53 -8.01
CA ILE A 37 -8.45 4.23 -8.49
C ILE A 37 -8.17 3.99 -9.98
N LEU A 38 -8.49 2.80 -10.50
CA LEU A 38 -8.33 2.49 -11.92
C LEU A 38 -9.25 3.36 -12.78
N LYS A 39 -10.51 3.54 -12.34
CA LYS A 39 -11.48 4.40 -13.04
C LYS A 39 -11.05 5.85 -13.00
N GLU A 40 -10.51 6.32 -11.88
CA GLU A 40 -9.93 7.67 -11.77
C GLU A 40 -8.78 7.84 -12.78
N TYR A 41 -7.84 6.88 -12.84
CA TYR A 41 -6.74 6.94 -13.81
C TYR A 41 -7.23 6.96 -15.26
N GLN A 42 -8.17 6.09 -15.61
CA GLN A 42 -8.76 6.06 -16.96
C GLN A 42 -9.47 7.38 -17.30
N ALA A 43 -10.19 7.99 -16.35
CA ALA A 43 -10.81 9.30 -16.57
C ALA A 43 -9.76 10.42 -16.77
N THR A 44 -8.62 10.32 -16.10
CA THR A 44 -7.53 11.30 -16.21
C THR A 44 -6.61 11.09 -17.42
N GLU A 45 -6.56 9.89 -17.99
CA GLU A 45 -5.62 9.50 -19.05
C GLU A 45 -5.67 10.46 -20.25
N ASP A 46 -6.87 10.83 -20.66
CA ASP A 46 -7.09 11.75 -21.79
C ASP A 46 -7.29 13.21 -21.37
N THR A 47 -7.56 13.48 -20.10
CA THR A 47 -7.98 14.81 -19.62
C THR A 47 -6.88 15.58 -18.89
N TRP A 48 -5.82 14.92 -18.40
CA TRP A 48 -4.80 15.56 -17.57
C TRP A 48 -4.14 16.77 -18.23
N ARG A 49 -3.88 16.71 -19.55
CA ARG A 49 -3.26 17.82 -20.30
C ARG A 49 -4.15 19.06 -20.33
N TYR A 50 -5.45 18.85 -20.49
CA TYR A 50 -6.43 19.94 -20.48
C TYR A 50 -6.54 20.55 -19.09
N ALA A 51 -6.67 19.70 -18.06
CA ALA A 51 -6.73 20.15 -16.67
C ALA A 51 -5.49 20.95 -16.26
N VAL A 52 -4.28 20.53 -16.66
CA VAL A 52 -3.04 21.27 -16.41
C VAL A 52 -3.02 22.62 -17.14
N ARG A 53 -3.46 22.66 -18.41
CA ARG A 53 -3.54 23.93 -19.17
C ARG A 53 -4.53 24.91 -18.55
N GLU A 54 -5.72 24.44 -18.17
CA GLU A 54 -6.69 25.27 -17.46
C GLU A 54 -6.16 25.76 -16.12
N TRP A 55 -5.48 24.90 -15.36
CA TRP A 55 -4.88 25.29 -14.09
C TRP A 55 -3.80 26.36 -14.26
N LEU A 56 -2.93 26.22 -15.27
CA LEU A 56 -1.89 27.21 -15.59
C LEU A 56 -2.44 28.51 -16.19
N ALA A 57 -3.64 28.50 -16.78
CA ALA A 57 -4.29 29.68 -17.35
C ALA A 57 -5.04 30.53 -16.30
N LYS A 58 -5.09 30.10 -15.03
CA LYS A 58 -5.70 30.89 -13.95
C LYS A 58 -4.85 32.12 -13.67
N ASP A 59 -5.50 33.28 -13.53
CA ASP A 59 -4.83 34.55 -13.21
C ASP A 59 -4.12 34.53 -11.85
N GLU A 60 -4.65 33.75 -10.90
CA GLU A 60 -4.06 33.53 -9.59
C GLU A 60 -3.91 32.03 -9.31
N ILE A 61 -2.72 31.66 -8.83
CA ILE A 61 -2.41 30.32 -8.36
C ILE A 61 -2.11 30.42 -6.86
N ASP A 62 -2.79 29.59 -6.06
CA ASP A 62 -2.51 29.49 -4.64
C ASP A 62 -1.14 28.84 -4.41
N LEU A 63 -0.19 29.64 -3.94
CA LEU A 63 1.18 29.20 -3.64
C LEU A 63 1.35 28.79 -2.17
N ARG A 64 0.28 28.77 -1.38
CA ARG A 64 0.34 28.23 -0.01
C ARG A 64 0.79 26.78 -0.07
N ARG A 65 1.65 26.41 0.88
CA ARG A 65 2.20 25.06 0.97
C ARG A 65 1.06 24.05 1.18
N GLY A 66 1.04 22.99 0.37
CA GLY A 66 0.11 21.86 0.55
C GLY A 66 0.48 20.96 1.73
N HIS A 67 -0.28 19.87 1.88
CA HIS A 67 -0.07 18.89 2.96
C HIS A 67 0.97 17.81 2.63
N GLU A 68 1.51 17.81 1.41
CA GLU A 68 2.51 16.85 0.95
C GLU A 68 3.84 16.99 1.69
N TYR A 69 4.38 15.86 2.17
CA TYR A 69 5.57 15.85 3.04
C TYR A 69 6.86 16.19 2.30
N ALA A 70 6.95 15.92 0.99
CA ALA A 70 8.21 15.98 0.24
C ALA A 70 8.93 17.33 0.37
N ALA A 71 8.22 18.44 0.19
CA ALA A 71 8.80 19.78 0.28
C ALA A 71 9.25 20.14 1.71
N ALA A 72 8.60 19.60 2.74
CA ALA A 72 8.98 19.81 4.14
C ALA A 72 10.21 18.97 4.51
N ILE A 73 10.25 17.71 4.07
CA ILE A 73 11.41 16.82 4.24
C ILE A 73 12.65 17.42 3.57
N ILE A 74 12.55 17.84 2.30
CA ILE A 74 13.68 18.43 1.56
C ILE A 74 14.16 19.71 2.25
N ASN A 75 13.24 20.59 2.67
CA ASN A 75 13.58 21.82 3.39
C ASN A 75 14.35 21.53 4.68
N ALA A 76 13.87 20.59 5.49
CA ALA A 76 14.52 20.20 6.75
C ALA A 76 15.93 19.63 6.50
N LEU A 77 16.10 18.75 5.50
CA LEU A 77 17.41 18.19 5.12
C LEU A 77 18.37 19.26 4.60
N LYS A 78 17.87 20.32 3.98
CA LYS A 78 18.68 21.47 3.50
C LYS A 78 18.98 22.51 4.57
N GLY A 79 18.61 22.25 5.83
CA GLY A 79 18.92 23.12 6.97
C GLY A 79 17.85 24.14 7.31
N GLY A 80 16.64 23.99 6.75
CA GLY A 80 15.45 24.65 7.28
C GLY A 80 14.93 23.97 8.55
N GLU A 81 13.71 24.31 8.93
CA GLU A 81 13.06 23.78 10.13
C GLU A 81 12.98 22.25 10.14
N PRO A 82 13.31 21.58 11.27
CA PRO A 82 13.06 20.16 11.46
C PRO A 82 11.59 19.81 11.21
N PHE A 83 11.35 18.65 10.61
CA PHE A 83 10.01 18.22 10.23
C PHE A 83 9.77 16.78 10.69
N GLN A 84 8.69 16.57 11.45
CA GLN A 84 8.25 15.24 11.86
C GLN A 84 7.15 14.75 10.91
N PHE A 85 7.27 13.49 10.49
CA PHE A 85 6.31 12.84 9.61
C PHE A 85 6.29 11.33 9.87
N ASN A 86 5.33 10.62 9.29
CA ASN A 86 5.36 9.16 9.28
C ASN A 86 6.07 8.69 8.00
N GLY A 87 7.13 7.93 8.15
CA GLY A 87 8.00 7.50 7.06
C GLY A 87 8.19 5.99 7.03
N ASN A 88 8.31 5.46 5.81
CA ASN A 88 8.55 4.04 5.54
C ASN A 88 10.06 3.76 5.59
N VAL A 89 10.48 2.89 6.52
CA VAL A 89 11.89 2.55 6.77
C VAL A 89 12.06 1.07 7.13
N PRO A 90 13.25 0.48 6.95
CA PRO A 90 13.51 -0.89 7.42
C PRO A 90 13.35 -1.00 8.94
N ASN A 91 12.67 -2.04 9.40
CA ASN A 91 12.50 -2.31 10.82
C ASN A 91 13.79 -2.88 11.42
N THR A 92 14.57 -2.02 12.07
CA THR A 92 15.83 -2.37 12.75
C THR A 92 15.65 -2.48 14.27
N GLY A 93 14.47 -2.92 14.70
CA GLY A 93 14.03 -2.93 16.09
C GLY A 93 13.13 -1.74 16.46
N LEU A 94 12.67 -0.97 15.47
CA LEU A 94 11.79 0.18 15.66
C LEU A 94 10.41 -0.24 16.19
N ILE A 95 9.85 -1.32 15.64
CA ILE A 95 8.66 -2.00 16.14
C ILE A 95 9.05 -3.42 16.54
N THR A 96 9.01 -3.70 17.85
CA THR A 96 9.69 -4.88 18.42
C THR A 96 8.93 -6.19 18.23
N ASN A 97 7.65 -6.13 17.87
CA ASN A 97 6.80 -7.30 17.61
C ASN A 97 6.32 -7.40 16.16
N LEU A 98 7.07 -6.81 15.23
CA LEU A 98 6.96 -7.02 13.78
C LEU A 98 8.27 -7.62 13.24
N PRO A 99 8.25 -8.24 12.04
CA PRO A 99 9.45 -8.83 11.44
C PRO A 99 10.61 -7.83 11.32
N GLN A 100 11.83 -8.28 11.59
CA GLN A 100 13.04 -7.48 11.38
C GLN A 100 13.34 -7.38 9.89
N GLY A 101 13.82 -6.22 9.44
CA GLY A 101 14.10 -5.95 8.02
C GLY A 101 12.88 -5.51 7.20
N ALA A 102 11.66 -5.88 7.62
CA ALA A 102 10.44 -5.47 6.94
C ALA A 102 10.28 -3.94 6.90
N CYS A 103 9.64 -3.43 5.85
CA CYS A 103 9.31 -2.01 5.76
C CYS A 103 8.22 -1.66 6.78
N VAL A 104 8.50 -0.71 7.67
CA VAL A 104 7.54 -0.21 8.65
C VAL A 104 7.36 1.30 8.50
N GLU A 105 6.12 1.75 8.65
CA GLU A 105 5.83 3.17 8.74
C GLU A 105 5.84 3.62 10.21
N VAL A 106 6.78 4.48 10.58
CA VAL A 106 6.95 5.00 11.94
C VAL A 106 7.17 6.51 11.92
N PRO A 107 7.07 7.21 13.06
CA PRO A 107 7.50 8.60 13.13
C PRO A 107 8.98 8.74 12.78
N VAL A 108 9.30 9.71 11.94
CA VAL A 108 10.65 10.05 11.49
C VAL A 108 10.86 11.55 11.64
N TRP A 109 12.00 11.94 12.16
CA TRP A 109 12.47 13.33 12.12
C TRP A 109 13.35 13.56 10.90
N ALA A 110 13.00 14.52 10.06
CA ALA A 110 13.90 15.10 9.08
C ALA A 110 14.55 16.36 9.67
N SER A 111 15.86 16.47 9.54
CA SER A 111 16.62 17.67 9.92
C SER A 111 17.91 17.76 9.10
N ARG A 112 18.74 18.79 9.33
CA ARG A 112 20.07 18.88 8.72
C ARG A 112 20.98 17.67 9.02
N LYS A 113 20.68 16.90 10.08
CA LYS A 113 21.42 15.68 10.43
C LYS A 113 21.03 14.47 9.59
N GLY A 114 19.91 14.53 8.88
CA GLY A 114 19.39 13.42 8.09
C GLY A 114 17.96 13.03 8.51
N LEU A 115 17.64 11.76 8.29
CA LEU A 115 16.39 11.13 8.70
C LEU A 115 16.65 10.27 9.94
N GLU A 116 15.90 10.52 11.00
CA GLU A 116 16.04 9.86 12.30
C GLU A 116 14.71 9.18 12.66
N PRO A 117 14.55 7.87 12.35
CA PRO A 117 13.37 7.11 12.73
C PRO A 117 13.26 6.97 14.26
N VAL A 118 12.03 7.02 14.76
CA VAL A 118 11.73 6.95 16.19
C VAL A 118 11.37 5.52 16.58
N HIS A 119 12.00 5.01 17.63
CA HIS A 119 11.64 3.73 18.23
C HIS A 119 10.23 3.79 18.83
N VAL A 120 9.37 2.87 18.41
CA VAL A 120 7.95 2.78 18.82
C VAL A 120 7.76 1.72 19.90
N GLY A 121 8.50 0.61 19.84
CA GLY A 121 8.32 -0.53 20.74
C GLY A 121 7.26 -1.51 20.23
N ALA A 122 6.62 -2.25 21.15
CA ALA A 122 5.62 -3.24 20.78
C ALA A 122 4.28 -2.57 20.44
N LEU A 123 3.71 -2.91 19.29
CA LEU A 123 2.32 -2.55 18.98
C LEU A 123 1.36 -3.28 19.93
N PRO A 124 0.17 -2.70 20.21
CA PRO A 124 -0.91 -3.44 20.87
C PRO A 124 -1.18 -4.78 20.18
N PRO A 125 -1.46 -5.87 20.91
CA PRO A 125 -1.52 -7.23 20.34
C PRO A 125 -2.46 -7.37 19.14
N GLN A 126 -3.62 -6.71 19.17
CA GLN A 126 -4.58 -6.72 18.07
C GLN A 126 -4.06 -6.00 16.81
N CYS A 127 -3.24 -4.96 16.97
CA CYS A 127 -2.60 -4.26 15.86
C CYS A 127 -1.44 -5.11 15.31
N ALA A 128 -0.62 -5.68 16.19
CA ALA A 128 0.48 -6.56 15.79
C ALA A 128 -0.01 -7.78 14.99
N ALA A 129 -1.16 -8.36 15.36
CA ALA A 129 -1.74 -9.47 14.62
C ALA A 129 -2.13 -9.10 13.18
N LEU A 130 -2.77 -7.94 13.00
CA LEU A 130 -3.21 -7.47 11.68
C LEU A 130 -2.06 -6.93 10.82
N THR A 131 -1.20 -6.11 11.39
CA THR A 131 -0.04 -5.57 10.66
C THR A 131 0.98 -6.66 10.38
N GLY A 132 1.17 -7.60 11.31
CA GLY A 132 2.11 -8.70 11.17
C GLY A 132 1.76 -9.65 10.02
N ILE A 133 0.49 -10.00 9.82
CA ILE A 133 0.11 -10.84 8.68
C ILE A 133 0.34 -10.13 7.35
N ASN A 134 -0.01 -8.84 7.23
CA ASN A 134 0.20 -8.06 6.01
C ASN A 134 1.71 -7.92 5.71
N ALA A 135 2.53 -7.58 6.70
CA ALA A 135 3.98 -7.49 6.54
C ALA A 135 4.59 -8.82 6.05
N GLN A 136 4.16 -9.96 6.61
CA GLN A 136 4.67 -11.27 6.19
C GLN A 136 4.22 -11.64 4.76
N VAL A 137 3.00 -11.25 4.36
CA VAL A 137 2.51 -11.43 2.99
C VAL A 137 3.35 -10.59 2.01
N GLU A 138 3.63 -9.34 2.34
CA GLU A 138 4.47 -8.45 1.54
C GLU A 138 5.91 -8.97 1.42
N GLU A 139 6.53 -9.42 2.51
CA GLU A 139 7.88 -10.00 2.50
C GLU A 139 7.94 -11.27 1.63
N MET A 140 6.96 -12.17 1.73
CA MET A 140 6.88 -13.34 0.84
C MET A 140 6.70 -12.93 -0.63
N ALA A 141 5.89 -11.90 -0.90
CA ALA A 141 5.68 -11.41 -2.26
C ALA A 141 6.97 -10.81 -2.85
N VAL A 142 7.70 -10.01 -2.07
CA VAL A 142 8.99 -9.44 -2.44
C VAL A 142 10.02 -10.52 -2.68
N GLU A 143 10.18 -11.47 -1.76
CA GLU A 143 11.11 -12.60 -1.92
C GLU A 143 10.74 -13.42 -3.16
N GLY A 144 9.46 -13.72 -3.36
CA GLY A 144 8.97 -14.46 -4.52
C GLY A 144 9.26 -13.73 -5.83
N ALA A 145 9.11 -12.40 -5.87
CA ALA A 145 9.42 -11.57 -7.03
C ALA A 145 10.93 -11.52 -7.33
N LEU A 146 11.76 -11.37 -6.30
CA LEU A 146 13.23 -11.32 -6.45
C LEU A 146 13.82 -12.68 -6.87
N THR A 147 13.29 -13.78 -6.32
CA THR A 147 13.77 -15.15 -6.59
C THR A 147 13.10 -15.81 -7.78
N GLY A 148 12.03 -15.21 -8.34
CA GLY A 148 11.25 -15.79 -9.42
C GLY A 148 10.50 -17.06 -8.99
N ASN A 149 10.04 -17.11 -7.73
CA ASN A 149 9.42 -18.28 -7.11
C ASN A 149 7.88 -18.16 -7.12
N PRO A 150 7.17 -18.78 -8.10
CA PRO A 150 5.71 -18.68 -8.19
C PRO A 150 4.99 -19.33 -7.01
N ARG A 151 5.60 -20.35 -6.38
CA ARG A 151 5.05 -21.01 -5.19
C ARG A 151 4.97 -20.05 -4.01
N LEU A 152 5.99 -19.23 -3.81
CA LEU A 152 6.04 -18.26 -2.73
C LEU A 152 5.03 -17.12 -2.94
N ILE A 153 4.83 -16.68 -4.19
CA ILE A 153 3.77 -15.74 -4.54
C ILE A 153 2.38 -16.31 -4.22
N PHE A 154 2.13 -17.58 -4.54
CA PHE A 154 0.89 -18.24 -4.13
C PHE A 154 0.75 -18.31 -2.61
N GLN A 155 1.81 -18.63 -1.87
CA GLN A 155 1.78 -18.66 -0.41
C GLN A 155 1.47 -17.28 0.18
N ALA A 156 2.03 -16.21 -0.38
CA ALA A 156 1.69 -14.84 -0.01
C ALA A 156 0.20 -14.57 -0.20
N ILE A 157 -0.31 -14.78 -1.41
CA ILE A 157 -1.70 -14.50 -1.78
C ILE A 157 -2.68 -15.42 -1.04
N ALA A 158 -2.29 -16.65 -0.71
CA ALA A 158 -3.11 -17.57 0.09
C ALA A 158 -3.28 -17.11 1.55
N ASN A 159 -2.36 -16.29 2.07
CA ASN A 159 -2.42 -15.72 3.42
C ASN A 159 -2.94 -14.27 3.42
N ASP A 160 -3.12 -13.64 2.26
CA ASP A 160 -3.73 -12.32 2.15
C ASP A 160 -5.16 -12.33 2.75
N PRO A 161 -5.48 -11.42 3.71
CA PRO A 161 -6.77 -11.38 4.40
C PRO A 161 -8.00 -11.36 3.49
N LEU A 162 -7.95 -10.58 2.39
CA LEU A 162 -9.08 -10.45 1.48
C LEU A 162 -9.27 -11.74 0.69
N THR A 163 -8.17 -12.23 0.11
CA THR A 163 -8.16 -13.40 -0.74
C THR A 163 -8.61 -14.65 0.02
N ALA A 164 -8.05 -14.86 1.22
CA ALA A 164 -8.40 -15.98 2.10
C ALA A 164 -9.85 -15.89 2.64
N ALA A 165 -10.42 -14.68 2.73
CA ALA A 165 -11.81 -14.52 3.14
C ALA A 165 -12.82 -14.93 2.06
N VAL A 166 -12.46 -14.71 0.78
CA VAL A 166 -13.37 -14.83 -0.37
C VAL A 166 -13.21 -16.16 -1.12
N LEU A 167 -11.99 -16.69 -1.21
CA LEU A 167 -11.66 -17.83 -2.07
C LEU A 167 -11.13 -19.03 -1.29
N SER A 168 -11.32 -20.23 -1.84
CA SER A 168 -10.65 -21.45 -1.41
C SER A 168 -9.21 -21.52 -1.95
N LEU A 169 -8.33 -22.33 -1.33
CA LEU A 169 -6.94 -22.50 -1.79
C LEU A 169 -6.83 -22.92 -3.27
N ALA A 170 -7.79 -23.70 -3.77
CA ALA A 170 -7.81 -24.12 -5.18
C ALA A 170 -8.11 -22.96 -6.12
N GLU A 171 -9.12 -22.14 -5.79
CA GLU A 171 -9.47 -20.93 -6.54
C GLU A 171 -8.35 -19.90 -6.49
N ILE A 172 -7.70 -19.75 -5.33
CA ILE A 172 -6.54 -18.86 -5.16
C ILE A 172 -5.41 -19.29 -6.10
N ARG A 173 -5.04 -20.57 -6.11
CA ARG A 173 -3.97 -21.07 -7.00
C ARG A 173 -4.33 -20.85 -8.47
N GLN A 174 -5.59 -21.10 -8.85
CA GLN A 174 -6.04 -20.86 -10.22
C GLN A 174 -5.92 -19.38 -10.60
N MET A 175 -6.38 -18.48 -9.73
CA MET A 175 -6.29 -17.03 -9.91
C MET A 175 -4.83 -16.57 -10.04
N VAL A 176 -3.94 -17.04 -9.17
CA VAL A 176 -2.50 -16.72 -9.22
C VAL A 176 -1.88 -17.17 -10.55
N ASN A 177 -2.16 -18.40 -10.99
CA ASN A 177 -1.66 -18.90 -12.28
C ASN A 177 -2.20 -18.10 -13.47
N GLU A 178 -3.44 -17.61 -13.40
CA GLU A 178 -4.03 -16.73 -14.43
C GLU A 178 -3.37 -15.35 -14.43
N MET A 179 -3.13 -14.75 -13.26
CA MET A 179 -2.40 -13.49 -13.13
C MET A 179 -0.97 -13.61 -13.67
N PHE A 180 -0.27 -14.72 -13.40
CA PHE A 180 1.05 -14.98 -13.98
C PHE A 180 1.01 -15.05 -15.51
N ARG A 181 0.05 -15.78 -16.08
CA ARG A 181 -0.13 -15.87 -17.55
C ARG A 181 -0.38 -14.50 -18.18
N GLN A 182 -1.27 -13.70 -17.58
CA GLN A 182 -1.59 -12.36 -18.08
C GLN A 182 -0.40 -11.40 -18.01
N ASN A 183 0.42 -11.51 -16.96
CA ASN A 183 1.52 -10.57 -16.69
C ASN A 183 2.89 -11.09 -17.09
N GLN A 184 2.98 -12.26 -17.73
CA GLN A 184 4.25 -12.90 -18.12
C GLN A 184 5.23 -11.95 -18.85
N PRO A 185 4.82 -11.09 -19.80
CA PRO A 185 5.72 -10.15 -20.46
C PRO A 185 6.42 -9.14 -19.51
N TYR A 186 5.85 -8.92 -18.33
CA TYR A 186 6.33 -7.95 -17.34
C TYR A 186 7.09 -8.60 -16.17
N LEU A 187 7.25 -9.92 -16.16
CA LEU A 187 7.83 -10.68 -15.05
C LEU A 187 9.12 -11.42 -15.46
N PRO A 188 10.18 -10.70 -15.91
CA PRO A 188 11.37 -11.32 -16.52
C PRO A 188 12.19 -12.20 -15.57
N GLN A 189 12.01 -12.07 -14.26
CA GLN A 189 12.69 -12.88 -13.23
C GLN A 189 12.12 -14.31 -13.14
N PHE A 190 10.87 -14.50 -13.55
CA PHE A 190 10.18 -15.79 -13.43
C PHE A 190 10.50 -16.69 -14.63
N LYS A 191 11.02 -17.88 -14.35
CA LYS A 191 11.25 -18.93 -15.37
C LYS A 191 10.09 -19.92 -15.43
N HIS A 192 9.31 -19.99 -14.36
CA HIS A 192 8.11 -20.80 -14.21
C HIS A 192 6.97 -19.91 -13.72
N PHE A 193 5.77 -20.13 -14.23
CA PHE A 193 4.60 -19.25 -14.07
C PHE A 193 3.42 -19.97 -13.40
N GLU A 194 3.68 -21.13 -12.80
CA GLU A 194 2.68 -21.96 -12.12
C GLU A 194 3.12 -22.25 -10.68
N ALA A 195 2.17 -22.15 -9.75
CA ALA A 195 2.38 -22.29 -8.31
C ALA A 195 1.97 -23.66 -7.70
#